data_AF-A0A382RBP1-F1
#
_entry.id   AF-A0A382RBP1-F1
#
_cell.length_a   1.000
_cell.length_b   1.000
_cell.length_c   1.000
_cell.angle_alpha   90.00
_cell.angle_beta   90.00
_cell.angle_gamma   90.00
#
_symmetry.space_group_name_H-M   'P 1'
#
loop_
_entity.id
_entity.type
_entity.pdbx_description
1 polymer ?
#
loop_
_entity_poly.entity_id
_entity_poly.type
_entity_poly.pdbx_seq_one_letter_code
_entity_poly.pdbx_strand_id
1 'polypeptide(L)'
;MLRYLLTILIVFNFFQIYSQDINWLTLDKAIELQKKNPKNIIIDVYTNWCGPCKLLDKKTFKNKDVSAYINKHYYAVKFNAEGDSKVNYDGK
;
A
#
# COMPACT_ATOMS: atom_id res chain seq x y z
N MET A 1 -9.68 -25.97 31.45
CA MET A 1 -9.84 -24.56 31.01
C MET A 1 -8.51 -23.87 30.72
N LEU A 2 -7.54 -23.83 31.64
CA LEU A 2 -6.25 -23.13 31.46
C LEU A 2 -5.43 -23.58 30.22
N ARG A 3 -5.48 -24.88 29.90
CA ARG A 3 -4.77 -25.46 28.75
C ARG A 3 -5.33 -25.03 27.39
N TYR A 4 -6.63 -24.73 27.29
CA TYR A 4 -7.26 -24.17 26.08
C TYR A 4 -7.02 -22.66 25.98
N LEU A 5 -6.93 -21.98 27.12
CA LEU A 5 -6.61 -20.55 27.18
C LEU A 5 -5.18 -20.28 26.66
N LEU A 6 -4.21 -21.12 27.03
CA LEU A 6 -2.83 -21.05 26.55
C LEU A 6 -2.70 -21.32 25.05
N THR A 7 -3.46 -22.28 24.50
CA THR A 7 -3.46 -22.54 23.05
C THR A 7 -4.10 -21.40 22.26
N ILE A 8 -5.18 -20.79 22.75
CA ILE A 8 -5.80 -19.62 22.10
C ILE A 8 -4.82 -18.43 22.05
N LEU A 9 -4.06 -18.21 23.12
CA LEU A 9 -3.08 -17.13 23.22
C LEU A 9 -1.90 -17.33 22.24
N ILE A 10 -1.46 -18.58 22.03
CA ILE A 10 -0.39 -18.92 21.08
C ILE A 10 -0.86 -18.75 19.62
N VAL A 11 -2.11 -19.12 19.31
CA VAL A 11 -2.68 -18.95 17.96
C VAL A 11 -2.91 -17.48 17.61
N PHE A 12 -3.25 -16.63 18.59
CA PHE A 12 -3.48 -15.19 18.39
C PHE A 12 -2.20 -14.42 18.00
N ASN A 13 -1.04 -14.83 18.55
CA ASN A 13 0.25 -14.19 18.24
C ASN A 13 0.76 -14.50 16.82
N PHE A 14 0.33 -15.63 16.23
CA PHE A 14 0.79 -16.04 14.89
C PHE A 14 0.16 -15.21 13.76
N PHE A 15 -1.01 -14.59 14.00
CA PHE A 15 -1.72 -13.78 13.00
C PHE A 15 -1.06 -12.44 12.68
N GLN A 16 -0.10 -11.97 13.50
CA GLN A 16 0.48 -10.64 13.34
C GLN A 16 1.65 -10.59 12.33
N ILE A 17 2.09 -11.72 11.76
CA ILE A 17 3.32 -11.81 10.93
C ILE A 17 3.02 -11.91 9.42
N TYR A 18 1.83 -11.52 8.97
CA TYR A 18 1.58 -11.39 7.53
C TYR A 18 2.28 -10.14 6.98
N SER A 19 3.37 -10.36 6.25
CA SER A 19 3.99 -9.34 5.40
C SER A 19 3.00 -8.97 4.30
N GLN A 20 2.38 -7.81 4.37
CA GLN A 20 1.45 -7.32 3.35
C GLN A 20 2.23 -6.42 2.39
N ASP A 21 2.09 -6.64 1.09
CA ASP A 21 2.56 -5.66 0.11
C ASP A 21 1.74 -4.36 0.22
N ILE A 22 2.23 -3.28 -0.38
CA ILE A 22 1.44 -2.04 -0.48
C ILE A 22 0.19 -2.30 -1.32
N ASN A 23 -0.96 -1.83 -0.83
CA ASN A 23 -2.23 -1.85 -1.51
C ASN A 23 -2.27 -0.76 -2.58
N TRP A 24 -1.68 -1.05 -3.73
CA TRP A 24 -1.68 -0.14 -4.87
C TRP A 24 -3.07 -0.01 -5.47
N LEU A 25 -3.49 1.24 -5.69
CA LEU A 25 -4.76 1.61 -6.29
C LEU A 25 -4.53 2.37 -7.60
N THR A 26 -5.55 2.38 -8.45
CA THR A 26 -5.65 3.40 -9.50
C THR A 26 -5.98 4.74 -8.86
N LEU A 27 -5.60 5.85 -9.52
CA LEU A 27 -5.89 7.18 -8.98
C LEU A 27 -7.40 7.40 -8.82
N ASP A 28 -8.20 7.01 -9.81
CA ASP A 28 -9.67 7.09 -9.75
C ASP A 28 -10.21 6.39 -8.51
N LYS A 29 -9.69 5.18 -8.21
CA LYS A 29 -10.13 4.44 -7.03
C LYS A 29 -9.71 5.11 -5.73
N ALA A 30 -8.50 5.66 -5.68
CA ALA A 30 -8.02 6.40 -4.52
C ALA A 30 -8.88 7.66 -4.27
N ILE A 31 -9.28 8.39 -5.32
CA ILE A 31 -10.17 9.55 -5.22
C ILE A 31 -11.58 9.14 -4.74
N GLU A 32 -12.15 8.05 -5.29
CA GLU A 32 -13.43 7.52 -4.82
C GLU A 32 -13.41 7.18 -3.33
N LEU A 33 -12.33 6.52 -2.88
CA LEU A 33 -12.18 6.13 -1.49
C LEU A 33 -11.94 7.35 -0.59
N GLN A 34 -11.13 8.32 -1.04
CA GLN A 34 -10.89 9.58 -0.32
C GLN A 34 -12.18 10.37 -0.07
N LYS A 35 -13.12 10.37 -1.03
CA LYS A 35 -14.45 10.99 -0.86
C LYS A 35 -15.28 10.33 0.24
N LYS A 36 -15.12 9.01 0.45
CA LYS A 36 -15.87 8.24 1.46
C LYS A 36 -15.20 8.22 2.82
N ASN A 37 -13.88 8.08 2.84
CA ASN A 37 -13.06 8.02 4.04
C ASN A 37 -11.80 8.88 3.81
N PRO A 38 -11.78 10.13 4.30
CA PRO A 38 -10.72 11.09 4.04
C PRO A 38 -9.36 10.56 4.51
N LYS A 39 -8.48 10.30 3.54
CA LYS A 39 -7.10 9.88 3.75
C LYS A 39 -6.23 10.44 2.63
N ASN A 40 -4.99 10.78 2.94
CA ASN A 40 -4.05 11.32 1.95
C ASN A 40 -3.70 10.28 0.90
N ILE A 41 -3.52 10.74 -0.34
CA ILE A 41 -3.06 9.91 -1.45
C ILE A 41 -1.54 10.09 -1.57
N ILE A 42 -0.78 9.01 -1.56
CA ILE A 42 0.65 9.00 -1.90
C ILE A 42 0.80 8.43 -3.31
N ILE A 43 1.54 9.12 -4.17
CA ILE A 43 1.74 8.72 -5.56
C ILE A 43 3.22 8.42 -5.78
N ASP A 44 3.54 7.18 -6.09
CA ASP A 44 4.86 6.76 -6.56
C ASP A 44 4.90 6.92 -8.08
N VAL A 45 5.60 7.94 -8.54
CA VAL A 45 5.76 8.24 -9.97
C VAL A 45 7.06 7.61 -10.47
N TYR A 46 6.96 6.72 -11.44
CA TYR A 46 8.10 5.95 -11.96
C TYR A 46 8.09 5.86 -13.49
N THR A 47 9.17 5.32 -14.06
CA THR A 47 9.23 4.84 -15.44
C THR A 47 9.85 3.45 -15.49
N ASN A 48 9.59 2.69 -16.56
CA ASN A 48 10.04 1.30 -16.67
C ASN A 48 11.57 1.13 -16.68
N TRP A 49 12.30 2.16 -17.12
CA TRP A 49 13.77 2.17 -17.19
C TRP A 49 14.41 2.88 -15.99
N CYS A 50 13.63 3.48 -15.08
CA CYS A 50 14.15 4.15 -13.90
C CYS A 50 14.80 3.17 -12.91
N GLY A 51 16.13 3.13 -12.89
CA GLY A 51 16.91 2.31 -11.97
C GLY A 51 16.65 2.60 -10.48
N PRO A 52 16.70 3.88 -10.04
CA PRO A 52 16.40 4.24 -8.65
C PRO A 52 14.99 3.85 -8.21
N CYS A 53 13.98 3.96 -9.08
CA CYS A 53 12.60 3.59 -8.79
C CYS A 53 12.49 2.08 -8.48
N LYS A 54 13.19 1.24 -9.26
CA LYS A 54 13.25 -0.21 -8.99
C LYS A 54 13.96 -0.53 -7.67
N LEU A 55 14.95 0.25 -7.28
CA LEU A 55 15.63 0.08 -5.99
C LEU A 55 14.70 0.46 -4.82
N LEU A 56 13.96 1.56 -4.95
CA LEU A 56 12.95 1.99 -3.99
C LEU A 56 11.88 0.91 -3.79
N ASP A 57 11.35 0.36 -4.88
CA ASP A 57 10.41 -0.77 -4.84
C ASP A 57 10.96 -1.95 -4.03
N LYS A 58 12.18 -2.37 -4.35
CA LYS A 58 12.78 -3.58 -3.79
C LYS A 58 13.22 -3.43 -2.33
N LYS A 59 13.66 -2.23 -1.92
CA LYS A 59 14.29 -2.00 -0.62
C LYS A 59 13.40 -1.28 0.38
N THR A 60 12.54 -0.38 -0.10
CA THR A 60 11.68 0.46 0.74
C THR A 60 10.26 -0.05 0.74
N PHE A 61 9.62 -0.22 -0.42
CA PHE A 61 8.21 -0.64 -0.46
C PHE A 61 7.97 -2.11 -0.12
N LYS A 62 9.01 -2.95 -0.19
CA LYS A 62 8.99 -4.33 0.32
C LYS A 62 9.33 -4.44 1.82
N ASN A 63 9.71 -3.35 2.48
CA ASN A 63 9.88 -3.36 3.93
C ASN A 63 8.49 -3.44 4.60
N LYS A 64 8.34 -4.34 5.59
CA LYS A 64 7.05 -4.61 6.26
C LYS A 64 6.51 -3.41 7.02
N ASP A 65 7.39 -2.67 7.69
CA ASP A 65 7.00 -1.52 8.49
C ASP A 65 6.56 -0.37 7.59
N VAL A 66 7.27 -0.17 6.48
CA VAL A 66 6.92 0.85 5.46
C VAL A 66 5.61 0.52 4.79
N SER A 67 5.44 -0.71 4.31
CA SER A 67 4.20 -1.14 3.65
C SER A 67 2.99 -1.08 4.59
N ALA A 68 3.16 -1.51 5.85
CA ALA A 68 2.11 -1.39 6.88
C ALA A 68 1.77 0.08 7.16
N TYR A 69 2.78 0.95 7.30
CA TYR A 69 2.57 2.38 7.51
C TYR A 69 1.82 3.02 6.33
N ILE A 70 2.24 2.72 5.10
CA ILE A 70 1.59 3.24 3.89
C ILE A 70 0.14 2.76 3.81
N ASN A 71 -0.13 1.47 3.99
CA ASN A 71 -1.48 0.91 3.95
C ASN A 71 -2.39 1.50 5.03
N LYS A 72 -1.85 1.78 6.21
CA LYS A 72 -2.58 2.37 7.32
C LYS A 72 -2.92 3.85 7.04
N HIS A 73 -1.94 4.63 6.60
CA HIS A 73 -2.04 6.09 6.58
C HIS A 73 -2.36 6.71 5.22
N TYR A 74 -2.19 5.99 4.12
CA TYR A 74 -2.38 6.51 2.77
C TYR A 74 -3.24 5.61 1.88
N TYR A 75 -3.79 6.21 0.83
CA TYR A 75 -4.16 5.51 -0.39
C TYR A 75 -2.95 5.59 -1.34
N ALA A 76 -2.32 4.44 -1.61
CA ALA A 76 -1.11 4.40 -2.44
C ALA A 76 -1.46 4.20 -3.91
N VAL A 77 -0.88 5.02 -4.77
CA VAL A 77 -1.04 4.94 -6.23
C VAL A 77 0.33 4.78 -6.85
N LYS A 78 0.43 3.87 -7.82
CA LYS A 78 1.63 3.71 -8.63
C LYS A 78 1.37 4.23 -10.03
N PHE A 79 2.15 5.20 -10.48
CA PHE A 79 1.89 5.92 -11.71
C PHE A 79 3.12 5.90 -12.62
N ASN A 80 2.98 5.28 -13.80
CA ASN A 80 4.02 5.31 -14.82
C ASN A 80 3.91 6.62 -15.62
N ALA A 81 4.90 7.51 -15.47
CA ALA A 81 4.91 8.83 -16.12
C ALA A 81 5.03 8.76 -17.65
N GLU A 82 5.45 7.64 -18.20
CA GLU A 82 5.54 7.37 -19.65
C GLU A 82 4.53 6.32 -20.11
N GLY A 83 3.61 5.94 -19.24
CA GLY A 83 2.55 5.00 -19.59
C GLY A 83 1.40 5.67 -20.32
N ASP A 84 0.60 4.87 -21.02
CA ASP A 84 -0.61 5.36 -21.74
C ASP A 84 -1.82 5.56 -20.81
N SER A 85 -1.59 5.59 -19.49
CA SER A 85 -2.67 5.68 -18.50
C SER A 85 -3.25 7.09 -18.49
N LYS A 86 -4.51 7.22 -18.85
CA LYS A 86 -5.25 8.48 -18.72
C LYS A 86 -5.67 8.68 -17.26
N VAL A 87 -5.47 9.88 -16.76
CA VAL A 87 -5.84 10.29 -15.41
C VAL A 87 -6.85 11.41 -15.53
N ASN A 88 -8.01 11.27 -14.88
CA ASN A 88 -8.97 12.36 -14.74
C ASN A 88 -8.91 12.89 -13.31
N TYR A 89 -8.46 14.12 -13.13
CA TYR A 89 -8.42 14.77 -11.83
C TYR A 89 -9.12 16.12 -11.90
N ASP A 90 -10.16 16.29 -11.08
CA ASP A 90 -10.92 17.55 -10.99
C ASP A 90 -11.47 18.04 -12.36
N GLY A 91 -11.92 17.10 -13.19
CA GLY A 91 -12.47 17.39 -14.51
C GLY A 91 -11.43 17.72 -15.58
N LYS A 92 -10.14 17.45 -15.32
CA LYS A 92 -9.02 17.64 -16.25
C LYS A 92 -8.23 16.35 -16.48
#